data_AF-F6I386-F1
#
_entry.id   AF-F6I386-F1
#
_cell.length_a   1.000
_cell.length_b   1.000
_cell.length_c   1.000
_cell.angle_alpha   90.00
_cell.angle_beta   90.00
_cell.angle_gamma   90.00
#
_symmetry.space_group_name_H-M   'P 1'
#
loop_
_entity.id
_entity.type
_entity.pdbx_description
1 polymer ?
#
loop_
_entity_poly.entity_id
_entity_poly.type
_entity_poly.pdbx_seq_one_letter_code
_entity_poly.pdbx_strand_id
1 'polypeptide(L)'
;MFSERIIVLLLTVDAIEGIDLMVRAARGSMVNDLEAMLDVTDPQLPRKMGSVRRRRKFDLPAEESIQKETAAGVAEVVQMLDQEDKYGSDNFETCL
;
A
#
# COMPACT_ATOMS: atom_id res chain seq x y z
N MET A 1 -10.91 -11.84 -4.39
CA MET A 1 -11.85 -11.79 -5.55
C MET A 1 -11.15 -12.33 -6.80
N PHE A 2 -11.91 -12.75 -7.84
CA PHE A 2 -11.29 -13.20 -9.10
C PHE A 2 -10.57 -12.06 -9.85
N SER A 3 -11.01 -10.81 -9.67
CA SER A 3 -10.45 -9.60 -10.29
C SER A 3 -8.99 -9.33 -9.91
N GLU A 4 -8.56 -9.70 -8.71
CA GLU A 4 -7.15 -9.54 -8.26
C GLU A 4 -6.18 -10.27 -9.17
N ARG A 5 -6.53 -11.49 -9.61
CA ARG A 5 -5.69 -12.29 -10.51
C ARG A 5 -5.57 -11.62 -11.89
N ILE A 6 -6.67 -11.06 -12.39
CA ILE A 6 -6.72 -10.33 -13.66
C ILE A 6 -5.87 -9.05 -13.59
N ILE A 7 -5.95 -8.32 -12.47
CA ILE A 7 -5.15 -7.11 -12.24
C ILE A 7 -3.65 -7.45 -12.21
N VAL A 8 -3.24 -8.49 -11.48
CA VAL A 8 -1.84 -8.94 -11.44
C VAL A 8 -1.35 -9.32 -12.84
N LEU A 9 -2.14 -10.09 -13.60
CA LEU A 9 -1.85 -10.43 -14.99
C LEU A 9 -1.67 -9.18 -15.87
N LEU A 10 -2.59 -8.21 -15.80
CA LEU A 10 -2.47 -6.95 -16.53
C LEU A 10 -1.20 -6.17 -16.17
N LEU A 11 -0.80 -6.16 -14.89
CA LEU A 11 0.46 -5.53 -14.47
C LEU A 11 1.67 -6.24 -15.09
N THR A 12 1.70 -7.58 -15.07
CA THR A 12 2.79 -8.38 -15.62
C THR A 12 2.90 -8.26 -17.15
N VAL A 13 1.78 -8.32 -17.87
CA VAL A 13 1.75 -8.18 -19.34
C VAL A 13 2.19 -6.79 -19.76
N ASP A 14 1.81 -5.75 -19.01
CA ASP A 14 2.21 -4.38 -19.31
C ASP A 14 3.72 -4.16 -19.13
N ALA A 15 4.35 -4.91 -18.23
CA ALA A 15 5.80 -4.90 -18.03
C ALA A 15 6.58 -5.69 -19.10
N ILE A 16 5.90 -6.39 -20.02
CA ILE A 16 6.57 -7.04 -21.15
C ILE A 16 7.11 -5.97 -22.08
N GLU A 17 8.44 -5.95 -22.25
CA GLU A 17 9.17 -5.09 -23.17
C GLU A 17 9.67 -5.90 -24.37
N GLY A 18 9.68 -5.29 -25.55
CA GLY A 18 10.19 -5.92 -26.76
C GLY A 18 10.17 -4.97 -27.96
N ILE A 19 11.25 -4.98 -28.74
CA ILE A 19 11.36 -4.18 -29.98
C ILE A 19 10.58 -4.81 -31.15
N ASP A 20 10.30 -6.10 -31.07
CA ASP A 20 9.60 -6.85 -32.10
C ASP A 20 8.11 -6.45 -32.18
N LEU A 21 7.64 -6.17 -33.40
CA LEU A 21 6.26 -5.79 -33.68
C LEU A 21 5.27 -6.87 -33.22
N MET A 22 5.63 -8.15 -33.35
CA MET A 22 4.81 -9.30 -32.93
C MET A 22 4.65 -9.34 -31.42
N VAL A 23 5.72 -9.03 -30.66
CA VAL A 23 5.66 -8.95 -29.19
C VAL A 23 4.74 -7.82 -28.75
N ARG A 24 4.82 -6.66 -29.41
CA ARG A 24 3.94 -5.52 -29.13
C ARG A 24 2.48 -5.79 -29.49
N ALA A 25 2.23 -6.44 -30.62
CA ALA A 25 0.90 -6.83 -31.05
C ALA A 25 0.26 -7.85 -30.10
N ALA A 26 1.01 -8.89 -29.73
CA ALA A 26 0.57 -9.90 -28.78
C ALA A 26 0.27 -9.28 -27.40
N ARG A 27 1.17 -8.44 -26.89
CA ARG A 27 0.96 -7.68 -25.65
C ARG A 27 -0.31 -6.84 -25.72
N GLY A 28 -0.55 -6.14 -26.83
CA GLY A 28 -1.76 -5.35 -27.04
C GLY A 28 -3.03 -6.19 -26.99
N SER A 29 -3.03 -7.35 -27.66
CA SER A 29 -4.17 -8.30 -27.63
C SER A 29 -4.44 -8.79 -26.21
N MET A 30 -3.40 -9.21 -25.49
CA MET A 30 -3.53 -9.72 -24.13
C MET A 30 -4.07 -8.65 -23.16
N VAL A 31 -3.63 -7.40 -23.29
CA VAL A 31 -4.16 -6.29 -22.47
C VAL A 31 -5.64 -6.07 -22.74
N ASN A 32 -6.07 -6.05 -24.01
CA ASN A 32 -7.47 -5.85 -24.37
C ASN A 32 -8.37 -6.96 -23.80
N ASP A 33 -7.98 -8.23 -23.96
CA ASP A 33 -8.75 -9.37 -23.48
C ASP A 33 -8.89 -9.36 -21.95
N LEU A 34 -7.78 -9.08 -21.24
CA LEU A 34 -7.79 -9.03 -19.78
C LEU A 34 -8.59 -7.83 -19.25
N GLU A 35 -8.57 -6.67 -19.92
CA GLU A 35 -9.44 -5.54 -19.58
C GLU A 35 -10.92 -5.90 -19.78
N ALA A 36 -11.28 -6.59 -20.86
CA ALA A 36 -12.64 -7.07 -21.09
C ALA A 36 -13.10 -8.10 -20.03
N MET A 37 -12.20 -8.97 -19.58
CA MET A 37 -12.49 -9.90 -18.48
C MET A 37 -12.69 -9.18 -17.14
N LEU A 38 -11.95 -8.09 -16.90
CA LEU A 38 -12.08 -7.27 -15.70
C LEU A 38 -13.43 -6.53 -15.69
N ASP A 39 -13.89 -6.02 -16.84
CA ASP A 39 -15.20 -5.39 -16.98
C ASP A 39 -16.37 -6.31 -16.58
N VAL A 40 -16.26 -7.61 -16.87
CA VAL A 40 -17.29 -8.61 -16.51
C VAL A 40 -17.18 -9.01 -15.03
N THR A 41 -15.95 -9.15 -14.54
CA THR A 41 -15.67 -9.64 -13.18
C THR A 41 -15.84 -8.56 -12.11
N ASP A 42 -15.52 -7.31 -12.47
CA ASP A 42 -15.48 -6.16 -11.58
C ASP A 42 -15.87 -4.88 -12.34
N PRO A 43 -17.17 -4.72 -12.66
CA PRO A 43 -17.67 -3.60 -13.45
C PRO A 43 -17.53 -2.25 -12.73
N GLN A 44 -17.25 -2.24 -11.42
CA GLN A 44 -17.01 -1.02 -10.66
C GLN A 44 -15.57 -0.52 -10.82
N LEU A 45 -14.64 -1.38 -11.25
CA LEU A 45 -13.26 -1.00 -11.46
C LEU A 45 -13.14 -0.11 -12.71
N PRO A 46 -12.47 1.06 -12.64
CA PRO A 46 -12.50 2.02 -13.74
C PRO A 46 -11.85 1.47 -15.03
N ARG A 47 -12.65 1.40 -16.10
CA ARG A 47 -12.36 0.93 -17.48
C ARG A 47 -11.09 1.43 -18.17
N LYS A 48 -10.36 2.39 -17.59
CA LYS A 48 -9.11 2.94 -18.15
C LYS A 48 -8.00 2.72 -17.15
N MET A 49 -7.45 1.50 -17.11
CA MET A 49 -6.31 1.23 -16.25
C MET A 49 -5.05 2.03 -16.64
N GLY A 50 -4.96 2.56 -17.86
CA GLY A 50 -3.93 3.54 -18.23
C GLY A 50 -3.97 4.83 -17.40
N SER A 51 -5.15 5.21 -16.86
CA SER A 51 -5.32 6.32 -15.92
C SER A 51 -5.24 5.83 -14.46
N VAL A 52 -5.75 4.63 -14.15
CA VAL A 52 -5.69 4.03 -12.80
C VAL A 52 -4.24 3.72 -12.39
N ARG A 53 -3.33 3.38 -13.31
CA ARG A 53 -1.88 3.28 -13.02
C ARG A 53 -1.26 4.60 -12.54
N ARG A 54 -1.79 5.77 -12.98
CA ARG A 54 -1.40 7.09 -12.43
C ARG A 54 -2.21 7.51 -11.20
N ARG A 55 -3.38 6.90 -10.97
CA ARG A 55 -4.36 7.34 -9.94
C ARG A 55 -4.57 6.36 -8.80
N ARG A 56 -3.96 5.17 -8.79
CA ARG A 56 -3.74 4.43 -7.54
C ARG A 56 -2.60 5.11 -6.78
N LYS A 57 -2.88 6.31 -6.27
CA LYS A 57 -2.44 6.56 -4.91
C LYS A 57 -3.24 5.54 -4.11
N PHE A 58 -2.55 4.57 -3.52
CA PHE A 58 -3.09 3.90 -2.34
C PHE A 58 -3.68 5.03 -1.48
N ASP A 59 -4.92 4.89 -0.98
CA ASP A 59 -5.46 5.85 -0.01
C ASP A 59 -4.63 5.68 1.28
N LEU A 60 -3.37 6.08 1.23
CA LEU A 60 -2.57 6.42 2.37
C LEU A 60 -3.30 7.63 2.94
N PRO A 61 -3.83 7.54 4.17
CA PRO A 61 -4.33 8.73 4.83
C PRO A 61 -3.21 9.76 4.79
N ALA A 62 -3.54 11.02 4.52
CA ALA A 62 -2.55 12.07 4.33
C ALA A 62 -1.46 11.95 5.41
N GLU A 63 -0.20 11.97 5.01
CA GLU A 63 1.00 11.75 5.84
C GLU A 63 0.93 12.43 7.22
N GLU A 64 0.26 13.58 7.29
CA GLU A 64 0.01 14.36 8.50
C GLU A 64 -0.70 13.56 9.61
N SER A 65 -1.66 12.69 9.27
CA SER A 65 -2.40 11.89 10.24
C SER A 65 -1.52 10.84 10.93
N ILE A 66 -0.69 10.14 10.14
CA ILE A 66 0.24 9.11 10.64
C ILE A 66 1.35 9.77 11.46
N GLN A 67 1.87 10.92 11.02
CA GLN A 67 2.90 11.66 11.75
C GLN A 67 2.39 12.17 13.10
N LYS A 68 1.14 12.62 13.17
CA LYS A 68 0.52 13.08 14.42
C LYS A 68 0.29 11.95 15.41
N GLU A 69 -0.23 10.82 14.94
CA GLU A 69 -0.43 9.62 15.77
C GLU A 69 0.91 9.08 16.28
N THR A 70 1.92 9.01 15.41
CA THR A 70 3.27 8.57 15.77
C THR A 70 3.89 9.51 16.80
N ALA A 71 3.80 10.82 16.60
CA ALA A 71 4.35 11.80 17.55
C ALA A 71 3.65 11.74 18.91
N ALA A 72 2.32 11.56 18.94
CA ALA A 72 1.58 11.39 20.18
C ALA A 72 1.98 10.10 20.91
N GLY A 73 2.07 8.98 20.20
CA GLY A 73 2.50 7.70 20.78
C GLY A 73 3.95 7.74 21.31
N VAL A 74 4.87 8.40 20.60
CA VAL A 74 6.25 8.59 21.08
C VAL A 74 6.28 9.45 22.35
N ALA A 75 5.48 10.53 22.41
CA ALA A 75 5.43 11.39 23.60
C ALA A 75 4.89 10.65 24.83
N GLU A 76 3.88 9.79 24.66
CA GLU A 76 3.33 8.96 25.74
C GLU A 76 4.37 7.97 26.28
N VAL A 77 5.08 7.25 25.39
CA VAL A 77 6.13 6.31 25.79
C VAL A 77 7.28 7.01 26.52
N VAL A 78 7.73 8.16 26.02
CA VAL A 78 8.77 8.96 26.70
C VAL A 78 8.31 9.41 28.08
N GLN A 79 7.05 9.85 28.21
CA GLN A 79 6.49 10.24 29.50
C GLN A 79 6.42 9.08 30.49
N MET A 80 6.07 7.88 30.03
CA MET A 80 6.04 6.68 30.86
C MET A 80 7.44 6.30 31.36
N LEU A 81 8.45 6.35 30.50
CA LEU A 81 9.85 6.08 30.87
C LEU A 81 10.38 7.12 31.87
N ASP A 82 10.12 8.41 31.64
CA ASP A 82 10.49 9.49 32.57
C ASP A 82 9.78 9.37 33.94
N GLN A 83 8.58 8.75 33.98
CA GLN A 83 7.87 8.46 35.23
C GLN A 83 8.46 7.24 35.93
N GLU A 84 8.77 6.17 35.21
CA GLU A 84 9.45 4.99 35.76
C GLU A 84 10.79 5.36 36.39
N ASP A 85 11.57 6.25 35.77
CA ASP A 85 12.83 6.76 36.33
C ASP A 85 12.63 7.61 37.60
N LYS A 86 11.47 8.27 37.75
CA LYS A 86 11.13 9.07 38.94
C LYS A 86 10.53 8.24 40.08
N TYR A 87 9.75 7.20 39.78
CA TYR A 87 9.13 6.32 40.78
C TYR A 87 10.00 5.09 41.12
N GLY A 88 11.03 4.79 40.32
CA GLY A 88 12.02 3.75 40.59
C GLY A 88 13.06 4.11 41.67
N SER A 89 13.04 5.35 42.19
CA SER A 89 14.02 5.82 43.19
C SER A 89 13.56 5.66 44.65
N ASP A 90 12.33 5.22 44.95
CA ASP A 90 11.79 5.30 46.32
C ASP A 90 11.60 3.95 47.06
N ASN A 91 12.08 2.81 46.53
CA ASN A 91 11.85 1.50 47.16
C ASN A 91 13.11 0.65 47.43
N PHE A 92 14.22 1.24 47.90
CA PHE A 92 15.23 0.47 48.63
C PHE A 92 15.44 1.04 50.03
N GLU A 93 14.49 0.71 50.91
CA GLU A 93 14.70 0.64 52.34
C GLU A 93 15.92 -0.27 52.60
N THR A 94 17.08 0.34 52.85
CA THR A 94 18.27 -0.35 53.35
C THR A 94 18.26 -0.26 54.87
N CYS A 95 17.75 -1.32 55.51
CA CYS A 95 18.05 -1.60 56.91
C CYS A 95 19.48 -2.15 56.99
N LEU A 96 20.41 -1.29 57.44
CA LEU A 96 21.71 -1.66 58.01
C LEU A 96 21.95 -0.80 59.26
#